data_AF-A0A839GCY4-F1
#
_entry.id   AF-A0A839GCY4-F1
#
_cell.length_a   1.000
_cell.length_b   1.000
_cell.length_c   1.000
_cell.angle_alpha   90.00
_cell.angle_beta   90.00
_cell.angle_gamma   90.00
#
_symmetry.space_group_name_H-M   'P 1'
#
loop_
_entity.id
_entity.type
_entity.pdbx_description
1 polymer ?
#
loop_
_entity_poly.entity_id
_entity_poly.type
_entity_poly.pdbx_seq_one_letter_code
_entity_poly.pdbx_strand_id
1 'polypeptide(L)'
;MKLNLIRIHEGDGQHPNSEYIFLQALTAGNLKNLAFHVSSAHSAYFPFPSLPEVEVEKGDYLVLYTGSGKYVRAFINTGEPLHKVFLGKTDCLWTNRGISPQQLCLLPLEGVMASSRSHNQLG
;
A
#
# COMPACT_ATOMS: atom_id res chain seq x y z
N MET A 1 15.91 -5.73 -7.65
CA MET A 1 15.37 -4.40 -8.01
C MET A 1 14.32 -4.01 -6.98
N LYS A 2 14.25 -2.73 -6.58
CA LYS A 2 13.27 -2.23 -5.60
C LYS A 2 12.05 -1.66 -6.34
N LEU A 3 10.85 -2.13 -5.98
CA LEU A 3 9.61 -1.57 -6.49
C LEU A 3 9.40 -0.17 -5.90
N ASN A 4 9.28 0.82 -6.76
CA ASN A 4 9.02 2.21 -6.42
C ASN A 4 7.63 2.58 -6.96
N LEU A 5 6.80 3.14 -6.10
CA LEU A 5 5.43 3.53 -6.42
C LEU A 5 5.29 5.04 -6.16
N ILE A 6 4.61 5.74 -7.06
CA ILE A 6 4.14 7.11 -6.82
C ILE A 6 2.64 7.10 -6.63
N ARG A 7 2.15 7.96 -5.74
CA ARG A 7 0.72 8.18 -5.63
C ARG A 7 0.26 9.22 -6.62
N ILE A 8 -0.92 8.96 -7.17
CA ILE A 8 -1.62 9.86 -8.07
C ILE A 8 -2.84 10.45 -7.39
N HIS A 9 -3.68 9.61 -6.75
CA HIS A 9 -4.86 10.07 -6.00
C HIS A 9 -5.33 9.03 -4.98
N GLU A 10 -6.37 9.36 -4.22
CA GLU A 10 -7.02 8.53 -3.23
C GLU A 10 -8.55 8.59 -3.34
N GLY A 11 -9.24 7.60 -2.77
CA GLY A 11 -10.69 7.59 -2.64
C GLY A 11 -11.20 8.38 -1.43
N ASP A 12 -12.53 8.48 -1.30
CA ASP A 12 -13.22 9.30 -0.28
C ASP A 12 -13.22 8.73 1.14
N GLY A 13 -12.86 7.44 1.30
CA GLY A 13 -12.77 6.79 2.61
C GLY A 13 -14.09 6.58 3.35
N GLN A 14 -15.25 6.79 2.72
CA GLN A 14 -16.56 6.65 3.38
C GLN A 14 -16.91 5.18 3.68
N HIS A 15 -16.41 4.24 2.88
CA HIS A 15 -16.62 2.80 3.03
C HIS A 15 -15.34 2.05 2.63
N PRO A 16 -15.14 0.78 3.05
CA PRO A 16 -13.91 0.04 2.74
C PRO A 16 -13.60 -0.08 1.24
N ASN A 17 -14.63 -0.17 0.40
CA ASN A 17 -14.47 -0.25 -1.06
C ASN A 17 -14.36 1.13 -1.75
N SER A 18 -14.56 2.22 -1.03
CA SER A 18 -14.27 3.59 -1.50
C SER A 18 -13.02 4.18 -0.84
N GLU A 19 -12.46 3.52 0.17
CA GLU A 19 -11.16 3.79 0.73
C GLU A 19 -10.05 3.08 -0.07
N TYR A 20 -9.32 3.84 -0.88
CA TYR A 20 -8.23 3.32 -1.69
C TYR A 20 -7.10 4.32 -1.94
N ILE A 21 -5.94 3.81 -2.34
CA ILE A 21 -4.86 4.60 -2.94
C ILE A 21 -4.60 4.15 -4.38
N PHE A 22 -4.52 5.11 -5.31
CA PHE A 22 -4.20 4.90 -6.71
C PHE A 22 -2.75 5.29 -6.97
N LEU A 23 -1.98 4.33 -7.46
CA LEU A 23 -0.52 4.38 -7.57
C LEU A 23 -0.09 4.06 -9.01
N GLN A 24 1.11 4.51 -9.36
CA GLN A 24 1.82 4.08 -10.57
C GLN A 24 3.20 3.53 -10.22
N ALA A 25 3.56 2.40 -10.83
CA ALA A 25 4.86 1.78 -10.68
C ALA A 25 5.92 2.49 -11.53
N LEU A 26 6.99 2.94 -10.88
CA LEU A 26 8.15 3.54 -11.55
C LEU A 26 9.23 2.51 -11.91
N THR A 27 9.17 1.34 -11.29
CA THR A 27 10.06 0.20 -11.50
C THR A 27 9.25 -1.08 -11.42
N ALA A 28 9.74 -2.17 -12.01
CA ALA A 28 9.12 -3.48 -11.87
C ALA A 28 9.42 -4.11 -10.50
N GLY A 29 8.53 -4.99 -10.03
CA GLY A 29 8.74 -5.81 -8.84
C GLY A 29 7.45 -6.41 -8.29
N ASN A 30 7.54 -7.01 -7.10
CA ASN A 30 6.42 -7.71 -6.46
C ASN A 30 5.87 -6.95 -5.25
N LEU A 31 4.54 -6.84 -5.15
CA LEU A 31 3.87 -6.16 -4.03
C LEU A 31 4.11 -6.83 -2.67
N LYS A 32 4.31 -8.16 -2.62
CA LYS A 32 4.54 -8.90 -1.36
C LYS A 32 5.80 -8.44 -0.61
N ASN A 33 6.71 -7.79 -1.33
CA ASN A 33 7.97 -7.27 -0.78
C ASN A 33 7.82 -5.85 -0.20
N LEU A 34 6.61 -5.30 -0.18
CA LEU A 34 6.30 -3.98 0.35
C LEU A 34 5.41 -4.08 1.60
N ALA A 35 5.48 -3.06 2.45
CA ALA A 35 4.62 -2.89 3.62
C ALA A 35 4.17 -1.44 3.75
N PHE A 36 2.97 -1.25 4.29
CA PHE A 36 2.48 0.06 4.65
C PHE A 36 3.26 0.63 5.84
N HIS A 37 3.57 1.92 5.74
CA HIS A 37 4.18 2.72 6.78
C HIS A 37 3.40 4.01 6.92
N VAL A 38 3.26 4.52 8.14
CA VAL A 38 2.72 5.85 8.39
C VAL A 38 3.87 6.80 8.63
N SER A 39 4.01 7.80 7.75
CA SER A 39 4.84 8.97 7.98
C SER A 39 4.18 9.81 9.07
N SER A 40 4.71 9.70 10.28
CA SER A 40 4.19 10.32 11.49
C SER A 40 5.35 10.82 12.34
N ALA A 41 5.22 12.02 12.90
CA ALA A 41 6.14 12.55 13.91
C ALA A 41 6.05 11.78 15.24
N HIS A 42 5.03 10.94 15.40
CA HIS A 42 4.78 10.13 16.59
C HIS A 42 4.88 8.65 16.22
N SER A 43 5.61 7.88 17.03
CA SER A 43 5.87 6.46 16.86
C SER A 43 4.64 5.59 17.16
N ALA A 44 3.52 5.86 16.49
CA ALA A 44 2.36 4.98 16.52
C ALA A 44 2.56 3.85 15.51
N TYR A 45 2.66 2.62 16.02
CA TYR A 45 2.65 1.42 15.21
C TYR A 45 1.22 1.13 14.75
N PHE A 46 1.02 1.05 13.43
CA PHE A 46 -0.27 0.69 12.85
C PHE A 46 -0.17 -0.66 12.15
N PRO A 47 -0.90 -1.69 12.62
CA PRO A 47 -0.89 -2.99 11.98
C PRO A 47 -1.69 -2.89 10.67
N PHE A 48 -0.97 -2.95 9.55
CA PHE A 48 -1.56 -3.08 8.22
C PHE A 48 -1.49 -4.53 7.74
N PRO A 49 -2.43 -4.96 6.90
CA PRO A 49 -2.36 -6.28 6.27
C PRO A 49 -1.16 -6.38 5.33
N SER A 50 -0.60 -7.59 5.21
CA SER A 50 0.40 -7.90 4.19
C SER A 50 -0.19 -7.76 2.79
N LEU A 51 0.65 -7.32 1.87
CA LEU A 51 0.28 -7.23 0.46
C LEU A 51 0.38 -8.60 -0.23
N PRO A 52 -0.49 -8.89 -1.22
CA PRO A 52 -0.47 -10.16 -1.93
C PRO A 52 0.72 -10.28 -2.88
N GLU A 53 1.01 -11.51 -3.30
CA GLU A 53 1.97 -11.82 -4.35
C GLU A 53 1.40 -11.43 -5.73
N VAL A 54 1.83 -10.26 -6.21
CA VAL A 54 1.45 -9.70 -7.52
C VAL A 54 2.68 -9.06 -8.12
N GLU A 55 3.07 -9.53 -9.30
CA GLU A 55 4.09 -8.89 -10.12
C GLU A 55 3.50 -7.67 -10.83
N VAL A 56 4.21 -6.55 -10.75
CA VAL A 56 3.89 -5.30 -11.44
C VAL A 56 5.08 -4.86 -12.27
N GLU A 57 4.82 -4.40 -13.49
CA GLU A 57 5.82 -3.85 -14.38
C GLU A 57 5.96 -2.34 -14.23
N LYS A 58 7.06 -1.78 -14.74
CA LYS A 58 7.22 -0.33 -14.81
C LYS A 58 6.12 0.27 -15.70
N GLY A 59 5.41 1.26 -15.17
CA GLY A 59 4.32 1.96 -15.85
C GLY A 59 2.94 1.44 -15.46
N ASP A 60 2.84 0.25 -14.85
CA ASP A 60 1.58 -0.32 -14.41
C ASP A 60 0.91 0.55 -13.34
N TYR A 61 -0.41 0.62 -13.40
CA TYR A 61 -1.24 1.26 -12.39
C TYR A 61 -1.69 0.25 -11.35
N LEU A 62 -1.82 0.70 -10.11
CA LEU A 62 -2.23 -0.12 -8.98
C LEU A 62 -3.27 0.63 -8.14
N VAL A 63 -4.37 -0.05 -7.81
CA VAL A 63 -5.35 0.43 -6.83
C VAL A 63 -5.35 -0.53 -5.66
N LEU A 64 -5.06 -0.01 -4.47
CA LEU A 64 -5.16 -0.77 -3.22
C LEU A 64 -6.41 -0.33 -2.48
N TYR A 65 -7.46 -1.15 -2.56
CA TYR A 65 -8.68 -0.98 -1.80
C TYR A 65 -8.54 -1.62 -0.42
N THR A 66 -9.03 -0.93 0.60
CA THR A 66 -9.10 -1.51 1.95
C THR A 66 -10.08 -2.68 2.02
N GLY A 67 -11.20 -2.57 1.33
CA GLY A 67 -12.31 -3.51 1.43
C GLY A 67 -12.06 -4.88 0.80
N SER A 68 -13.14 -5.62 0.59
CA SER A 68 -13.11 -7.01 0.13
C SER A 68 -13.42 -7.12 -1.35
N GLY A 69 -12.68 -7.99 -2.03
CA GLY A 69 -12.83 -8.25 -3.46
C GLY A 69 -11.81 -9.27 -3.95
N LYS A 70 -11.90 -9.65 -5.21
CA LYS A 70 -10.89 -10.49 -5.87
C LYS A 70 -9.88 -9.61 -6.58
N TYR A 71 -8.63 -10.08 -6.68
CA TYR A 71 -7.65 -9.45 -7.55
C TYR A 71 -8.19 -9.37 -8.98
N VAL A 72 -8.08 -8.19 -9.60
CA VAL A 72 -8.47 -7.97 -11.00
C VAL A 72 -7.30 -7.31 -11.71
N ARG A 73 -6.90 -7.92 -12.83
CA ARG A 73 -6.04 -7.28 -13.83
C ARG A 73 -6.93 -6.73 -14.94
N ALA A 74 -6.84 -5.44 -15.19
CA ALA A 74 -7.59 -4.72 -16.20
C ALA A 74 -6.66 -3.81 -17.00
N PHE A 75 -7.23 -2.99 -17.87
CA PHE A 75 -6.55 -1.92 -18.57
C PHE A 75 -7.31 -0.62 -18.33
N ILE A 76 -6.60 0.50 -18.21
CA ILE A 76 -7.22 1.82 -18.24
C ILE A 76 -7.46 2.26 -19.70
N ASN A 77 -8.22 3.34 -19.89
CA ASN A 77 -8.61 3.81 -21.22
C ASN A 77 -7.43 4.15 -22.15
N THR A 78 -6.26 4.45 -21.58
CA THR A 78 -5.01 4.73 -22.29
C THR A 78 -4.22 3.47 -22.67
N GLY A 79 -4.68 2.29 -22.24
CA GLY A 79 -4.13 0.99 -22.64
C GLY A 79 -3.11 0.39 -21.66
N GLU A 80 -2.74 1.09 -20.60
CA GLU A 80 -1.80 0.59 -19.60
C GLU A 80 -2.48 -0.41 -18.64
N PRO A 81 -1.74 -1.41 -18.13
CA PRO A 81 -2.26 -2.36 -17.16
C PRO A 81 -2.68 -1.70 -15.84
N LEU A 82 -3.77 -2.19 -15.29
CA LEU A 82 -4.31 -1.81 -14.00
C LEU A 82 -4.48 -3.03 -13.09
N HIS A 83 -3.83 -3.00 -11.94
CA HIS A 83 -3.96 -3.99 -10.89
C HIS A 83 -4.92 -3.47 -9.83
N LYS A 84 -6.07 -4.12 -9.62
CA LYS A 84 -6.97 -3.83 -8.51
C LYS A 84 -6.77 -4.88 -7.43
N VAL A 85 -6.35 -4.44 -6.25
CA VAL A 85 -6.04 -5.30 -5.10
C VAL A 85 -6.95 -4.90 -3.95
N PHE A 86 -7.45 -5.90 -3.22
CA PHE A 86 -8.37 -5.75 -2.12
C PHE A 86 -7.74 -6.35 -0.86
N LEU A 87 -7.67 -5.58 0.23
CA LEU A 87 -7.02 -5.97 1.48
C LEU A 87 -7.92 -6.79 2.42
N GLY A 88 -9.18 -7.01 2.03
CA GLY A 88 -10.10 -7.92 2.71
C GLY A 88 -10.59 -7.42 4.06
N LYS A 89 -10.64 -6.10 4.27
CA LYS A 89 -11.14 -5.53 5.53
C LYS A 89 -12.63 -5.23 5.45
N THR A 90 -13.27 -5.31 6.62
CA THR A 90 -14.68 -4.96 6.84
C THR A 90 -14.86 -3.47 7.10
N ASP A 91 -13.78 -2.77 7.47
CA ASP A 91 -13.76 -1.37 7.90
C ASP A 91 -12.63 -0.62 7.22
N CYS A 92 -12.79 0.70 7.09
CA CYS A 92 -11.74 1.60 6.61
C CYS A 92 -10.50 1.51 7.51
N LEU A 93 -9.32 1.33 6.92
CA LEU A 93 -8.06 1.06 7.59
C LEU A 93 -7.38 2.32 8.12
N TRP A 94 -7.43 3.41 7.35
CA TRP A 94 -6.72 4.64 7.68
C TRP A 94 -7.67 5.78 8.06
N THR A 95 -8.78 5.92 7.36
CA THR A 95 -9.79 6.98 7.63
C THR A 95 -10.39 6.83 9.02
N ASN A 96 -10.78 5.62 9.42
CA ASN A 96 -11.30 5.35 10.77
C ASN A 96 -10.28 5.62 11.88
N ARG A 97 -9.00 5.69 11.53
CA ARG A 97 -7.90 5.97 12.47
C ARG A 97 -7.45 7.43 12.42
N GLY A 98 -8.15 8.29 11.66
CA GLY A 98 -7.77 9.67 11.44
C GLY A 98 -6.45 9.83 10.67
N ILE A 99 -5.98 8.76 10.00
CA ILE A 99 -4.76 8.78 9.20
C ILE A 99 -5.13 9.31 7.82
N SER A 100 -4.57 10.45 7.45
CA SER A 100 -4.68 10.95 6.08
C SER A 100 -3.99 9.97 5.14
N PRO A 101 -4.58 9.66 3.97
CA PRO A 101 -3.90 8.86 2.96
C PRO A 101 -2.49 9.40 2.71
N GLN A 102 -2.25 10.71 2.71
CA GLN A 102 -0.94 11.36 2.47
C GLN A 102 0.16 10.93 3.44
N GLN A 103 -0.21 10.43 4.62
CA GLN A 103 0.71 9.89 5.59
C GLN A 103 1.11 8.44 5.27
N LEU A 104 0.45 7.76 4.35
CA LEU A 104 0.75 6.39 3.97
C LEU A 104 1.90 6.31 2.95
N CYS A 105 2.90 5.50 3.26
CA CYS A 105 3.99 5.16 2.37
C CYS A 105 4.06 3.63 2.23
N LEU A 106 4.49 3.15 1.06
CA LEU A 106 4.83 1.75 0.86
C LEU A 106 6.35 1.62 0.81
N LEU A 107 6.91 0.89 1.77
CA LEU A 107 8.34 0.70 1.92
C LEU A 107 8.71 -0.79 1.80
N PRO A 108 9.94 -1.13 1.38
CA PRO A 108 10.39 -2.52 1.34
C PRO A 108 10.29 -3.19 2.72
N LEU A 109 9.79 -4.43 2.73
CA LEU A 109 9.62 -5.24 3.93
C LEU A 109 10.94 -5.46 4.68
N GLU A 110 12.06 -5.60 3.95
CA GLU A 110 13.40 -5.75 4.51
C GLU A 110 13.82 -4.58 5.43
N GLY A 111 13.33 -3.37 5.17
CA GLY A 111 13.59 -2.20 6.01
C GLY A 111 12.74 -2.14 7.29
N VAL A 112 11.63 -2.88 7.34
CA VAL A 112 10.70 -2.90 8.50
C VAL A 112 11.21 -3.81 9.61
N MET A 113 11.90 -4.91 9.27
CA MET A 113 12.54 -5.78 10.27
C MET A 113 13.81 -5.19 10.89
N ALA A 114 14.49 -4.26 10.19
CA ALA A 114 15.71 -3.62 10.69
C ALA A 114 15.43 -2.55 11.76
N SER A 115 14.35 -1.77 11.64
CA SER A 115 13.97 -0.76 12.65
C SER A 115 13.43 -1.34 13.96
N SER A 116 13.02 -2.62 13.94
CA SER A 116 12.56 -3.35 15.12
C SER A 116 13.71 -3.88 15.99
N ARG A 117 14.94 -3.96 15.45
CA ARG A 117 16.11 -4.52 16.15
C ARG A 117 17.00 -3.46 16.82
N SER A 118 16.86 -2.19 16.48
CA SER A 118 17.66 -1.10 17.05
C SER A 118 17.19 -0.60 18.43
N HIS A 119 16.14 -1.17 19.01
CA HIS A 119 15.70 -0.85 20.39
C HIS A 119 16.22 -1.80 21.48
N ASN A 120 17.10 -2.76 21.14
CA ASN A 120 17.63 -3.74 22.10
C ASN A 120 19.16 -3.87 22.04
N GLN A 121 19.88 -2.75 22.06
CA GLN A 121 21.29 -2.74 22.45
C GLN A 121 21.60 -1.58 23.40
N LEU A 122 21.25 -1.78 24.67
CA LEU A 122 22.02 -1.29 25.80
C LEU A 122 22.19 -2.48 26.75
N GLY A 123 23.36 -3.09 26.66
CA GLY A 123 23.91 -4.06 27.59
C GLY A 123 25.42 -3.86 27.62
#